data_AF-A0A354NXQ9-F1
#
_entry.id   AF-A0A354NXQ9-F1
#
_cell.length_a   1.000
_cell.length_b   1.000
_cell.length_c   1.000
_cell.angle_alpha   90.00
_cell.angle_beta   90.00
_cell.angle_gamma   90.00
#
_symmetry.space_group_name_H-M   'P 1'
#
loop_
_entity.id
_entity.type
_entity.pdbx_description
1 polymer ?
#
loop_
_entity_poly.entity_id
_entity_poly.type
_entity_poly.pdbx_seq_one_letter_code
_entity_poly.pdbx_strand_id
1 'polypeptide(L)'
;MEGLQEEHEDVILTQKLYESLGITSESTDLFVLISSVTSDVAIRFFATDVGRPYVIADEDDFRPEAELNVVHEFVHHLQQLHFETDATLESISKNADQTAAYRALMEGDASLSHLLYMSEYFETEEQAAAQDATGITDVTAFLAAPYVIQQLTLFPYVEGRFFAIELYLRDQDFALIDQAFEYIPRSTEQIIHVDKYDSREEPVEVVLPDIAATLGEEWMEFDRDTMGELFIRSYFESVIGVETATSTLAAAGWGGDQYALLENEAGQTVFASLIVWDTEQDADEFYRSYQELVELRTGGFWEDFEIFGVESSLALATTSQYAIVTLDGLVTVNVLSHDLDIAATTTEFLIGAFSRRMPLAEFGSGVHQVNIDIQPGTYRNSDSSPGCYWARLSGFDGEVGDIIADENTDEITMLTISDSDVGFESKGCGSWTMVDN
;
A
#
# COMPACT_ATOMS: atom_id res chain seq x y z
N MET A 1 -27.77 -6.75 -6.22
CA MET A 1 -28.47 -6.14 -5.07
C MET A 1 -27.71 -6.37 -3.78
N GLU A 2 -27.10 -7.56 -3.55
CA GLU A 2 -26.09 -7.74 -2.47
C GLU A 2 -24.79 -6.95 -2.74
N GLY A 3 -24.19 -7.03 -3.93
CA GLY A 3 -22.96 -6.26 -4.22
C GLY A 3 -23.07 -4.72 -4.20
N LEU A 4 -24.27 -4.16 -4.45
CA LEU A 4 -24.52 -2.71 -4.31
C LEU A 4 -24.64 -2.26 -2.84
N GLN A 5 -24.85 -3.21 -1.92
CA GLN A 5 -24.97 -2.93 -0.49
C GLN A 5 -23.60 -3.04 0.20
N GLU A 6 -22.75 -3.97 -0.23
CA GLU A 6 -21.33 -4.04 0.15
C GLU A 6 -20.56 -2.79 -0.33
N GLU A 7 -20.72 -2.39 -1.60
CA GLU A 7 -20.15 -1.14 -2.13
C GLU A 7 -20.56 0.11 -1.31
N HIS A 8 -21.73 0.09 -0.68
CA HIS A 8 -22.22 1.20 0.13
C HIS A 8 -21.66 1.17 1.58
N GLU A 9 -21.36 0.00 2.14
CA GLU A 9 -20.72 -0.12 3.46
C GLU A 9 -19.24 0.28 3.38
N ASP A 10 -18.52 -0.15 2.35
CA ASP A 10 -17.10 0.21 2.12
C ASP A 10 -16.90 1.72 1.92
N VAL A 11 -17.84 2.36 1.23
CA VAL A 11 -17.81 3.82 1.02
C VAL A 11 -18.06 4.58 2.33
N ILE A 12 -18.85 4.05 3.25
CA ILE A 12 -19.03 4.67 4.57
C ILE A 12 -17.74 4.59 5.40
N LEU A 13 -17.05 3.44 5.37
CA LEU A 13 -15.75 3.28 6.05
C LEU A 13 -14.72 4.28 5.51
N THR A 14 -14.58 4.31 4.19
CA THR A 14 -13.69 5.24 3.48
C THR A 14 -14.03 6.71 3.77
N GLN A 15 -15.32 7.06 3.87
CA GLN A 15 -15.75 8.41 4.17
C GLN A 15 -15.25 8.86 5.55
N LYS A 16 -15.33 8.01 6.58
CA LYS A 16 -14.84 8.35 7.91
C LYS A 16 -13.32 8.52 7.96
N LEU A 17 -12.59 7.68 7.23
CA LEU A 17 -11.14 7.85 7.07
C LEU A 17 -10.83 9.21 6.44
N TYR A 18 -11.49 9.55 5.33
CA TYR A 18 -11.24 10.80 4.60
C TYR A 18 -11.61 12.05 5.41
N GLU A 19 -12.67 11.99 6.19
CA GLU A 19 -13.05 13.05 7.13
C GLU A 19 -12.00 13.20 8.25
N SER A 20 -11.57 12.09 8.84
CA SER A 20 -10.57 12.08 9.92
C SER A 20 -9.21 12.62 9.48
N LEU A 21 -8.84 12.35 8.22
CA LEU A 21 -7.63 12.87 7.59
C LEU A 21 -7.85 14.25 6.94
N GLY A 22 -9.06 14.83 6.99
CA GLY A 22 -9.36 16.14 6.39
C GLY A 22 -9.26 16.19 4.86
N ILE A 23 -9.38 15.04 4.18
CA ILE A 23 -9.45 14.92 2.72
C ILE A 23 -10.81 15.41 2.21
N THR A 24 -11.88 15.08 2.93
CA THR A 24 -13.25 15.55 2.65
C THR A 24 -13.86 16.23 3.88
N SER A 25 -14.88 17.05 3.68
CA SER A 25 -15.69 17.57 4.79
C SER A 25 -16.82 16.60 5.16
N GLU A 26 -17.30 16.66 6.40
CA GLU A 26 -18.45 15.87 6.90
C GLU A 26 -19.75 16.04 6.09
N SER A 27 -19.87 17.13 5.32
CA SER A 27 -21.03 17.36 4.45
C SER A 27 -20.93 16.67 3.08
N THR A 28 -19.80 16.02 2.80
CA THR A 28 -19.55 15.36 1.51
C THR A 28 -20.30 14.04 1.47
N ASP A 29 -21.03 13.78 0.39
CA ASP A 29 -21.56 12.46 0.08
C ASP A 29 -20.48 11.73 -0.74
N LEU A 30 -19.69 10.88 -0.09
CA LEU A 30 -18.55 10.25 -0.74
C LEU A 30 -18.99 9.30 -1.87
N PHE A 31 -20.13 8.63 -1.72
CA PHE A 31 -20.66 7.73 -2.75
C PHE A 31 -20.98 8.50 -4.04
N VAL A 32 -21.68 9.64 -3.92
CA VAL A 32 -21.99 10.51 -5.06
C VAL A 32 -20.72 11.07 -5.67
N LEU A 33 -19.75 11.48 -4.85
CA LEU A 33 -18.47 12.02 -5.32
C LEU A 33 -17.70 10.96 -6.12
N ILE A 34 -17.43 9.78 -5.54
CA ILE A 34 -16.69 8.70 -6.22
C ILE A 34 -17.42 8.28 -7.49
N SER A 35 -18.74 8.07 -7.44
CA SER A 35 -19.52 7.69 -8.63
C SER A 35 -19.40 8.70 -9.77
N SER A 36 -19.40 10.00 -9.44
CA SER A 36 -19.25 11.07 -10.43
C SER A 36 -17.83 11.09 -11.01
N VAL A 37 -16.81 10.95 -10.16
CA VAL A 37 -15.40 10.95 -10.56
C VAL A 37 -15.06 9.74 -11.43
N THR A 38 -15.49 8.54 -11.04
CA THR A 38 -15.32 7.32 -11.85
C THR A 38 -16.03 7.46 -13.20
N SER A 39 -17.21 8.08 -13.23
CA SER A 39 -17.91 8.35 -14.49
C SER A 39 -17.12 9.30 -15.39
N ASP A 40 -16.62 10.41 -14.86
CA ASP A 40 -15.78 11.36 -15.61
C ASP A 40 -14.51 10.67 -16.17
N VAL A 41 -13.86 9.79 -15.40
CA VAL A 41 -12.65 9.07 -15.81
C VAL A 41 -12.96 8.03 -16.89
N ALA A 42 -14.02 7.25 -16.74
CA ALA A 42 -14.46 6.31 -17.77
C ALA A 42 -14.80 7.04 -19.09
N ILE A 43 -15.49 8.18 -19.00
CA ILE A 43 -15.77 9.04 -20.17
C ILE A 43 -14.44 9.56 -20.75
N ARG A 44 -13.49 9.99 -19.92
CA ARG A 44 -12.19 10.51 -20.37
C ARG A 44 -11.35 9.47 -21.10
N PHE A 45 -11.27 8.23 -20.62
CA PHE A 45 -10.43 7.20 -21.24
C PHE A 45 -11.12 6.46 -22.39
N PHE A 46 -12.45 6.33 -22.36
CA PHE A 46 -13.18 5.47 -23.30
C PHE A 46 -14.34 6.15 -24.03
N ALA A 47 -14.60 7.45 -23.78
CA ALA A 47 -15.69 8.21 -24.39
C ALA A 47 -17.09 7.57 -24.21
N THR A 48 -17.32 6.87 -23.08
CA THR A 48 -18.54 6.10 -22.82
C THR A 48 -19.23 6.44 -21.50
N ASP A 49 -20.56 6.25 -21.46
CA ASP A 49 -21.34 6.22 -20.21
C ASP A 49 -21.10 4.90 -19.44
N VAL A 50 -20.83 5.00 -18.14
CA VAL A 50 -20.61 3.85 -17.24
C VAL A 50 -21.82 2.91 -17.22
N GLY A 51 -21.58 1.60 -17.27
CA GLY A 51 -22.59 0.58 -16.91
C GLY A 51 -23.34 -0.07 -18.08
N ARG A 52 -22.80 -0.03 -19.31
CA ARG A 52 -23.32 -0.84 -20.42
C ARG A 52 -22.18 -1.57 -21.15
N PRO A 53 -22.05 -2.89 -21.02
CA PRO A 53 -21.10 -3.70 -21.80
C PRO A 53 -21.53 -3.86 -23.28
N TYR A 54 -22.43 -2.99 -23.76
CA TYR A 54 -22.99 -3.05 -25.11
C TYR A 54 -23.01 -1.63 -25.69
N VAL A 55 -22.24 -1.42 -26.75
CA VAL A 55 -22.41 -0.28 -27.65
C VAL A 55 -23.67 -0.55 -28.47
N ILE A 56 -24.75 0.18 -28.21
CA ILE A 56 -25.90 0.22 -29.13
C ILE A 56 -25.60 1.31 -30.17
N ALA A 57 -24.88 0.94 -31.21
CA ALA A 57 -24.66 1.78 -32.39
C ALA A 57 -25.40 1.18 -33.59
N ASP A 58 -26.02 2.03 -34.41
CA ASP A 58 -26.40 1.65 -35.78
C ASP A 58 -25.11 1.41 -36.59
N GLU A 59 -25.16 0.63 -37.70
CA GLU A 59 -23.99 0.31 -38.55
C GLU A 59 -23.19 1.57 -39.00
N ASP A 60 -23.85 2.73 -39.08
CA ASP A 60 -23.25 4.02 -39.47
C ASP A 60 -22.63 4.81 -38.28
N ASP A 61 -22.76 4.34 -37.03
CA ASP A 61 -22.32 4.99 -35.79
C ASP A 61 -21.15 4.26 -35.09
N PHE A 62 -20.58 3.21 -35.69
CA PHE A 62 -19.40 2.54 -35.14
C PHE A 62 -18.13 3.35 -35.45
N ARG A 63 -17.79 4.25 -34.55
CA ARG A 63 -16.65 5.16 -34.67
C ARG A 63 -15.39 4.57 -34.01
N PRO A 64 -14.18 5.04 -34.39
CA PRO A 64 -12.92 4.53 -33.84
C PRO A 64 -12.89 4.43 -32.30
N GLU A 65 -13.40 5.43 -31.58
CA GLU A 65 -13.47 5.43 -30.12
C GLU A 65 -14.37 4.32 -29.56
N ALA A 66 -15.51 4.04 -30.22
CA ALA A 66 -16.44 3.01 -29.79
C ALA A 66 -15.87 1.61 -30.03
N GLU A 67 -15.11 1.42 -31.11
CA GLU A 67 -14.40 0.18 -31.37
C GLU A 67 -13.33 -0.10 -30.32
N LEU A 68 -12.54 0.91 -29.95
CA LEU A 68 -11.52 0.74 -28.91
C LEU A 68 -12.11 0.45 -27.54
N ASN A 69 -13.26 1.05 -27.20
CA ASN A 69 -13.98 0.68 -25.98
C ASN A 69 -14.44 -0.80 -26.02
N VAL A 70 -14.94 -1.28 -27.15
CA VAL A 70 -15.31 -2.71 -27.29
C VAL A 70 -14.09 -3.61 -27.11
N VAL A 71 -12.94 -3.24 -27.67
CA VAL A 71 -11.69 -4.00 -27.48
C VAL A 71 -11.30 -4.06 -26.01
N HIS A 72 -11.36 -2.92 -25.31
CA HIS A 72 -11.05 -2.83 -23.89
C HIS A 72 -11.95 -3.72 -23.03
N GLU A 73 -13.27 -3.60 -23.18
CA GLU A 73 -14.25 -4.43 -22.46
C GLU A 73 -14.15 -5.92 -22.84
N PHE A 74 -13.77 -6.23 -24.08
CA PHE A 74 -13.54 -7.60 -24.50
C PHE A 74 -12.37 -8.23 -23.76
N VAL A 75 -11.31 -7.47 -23.48
CA VAL A 75 -10.17 -7.96 -22.67
C VAL A 75 -10.62 -8.24 -21.24
N HIS A 76 -11.41 -7.38 -20.61
CA HIS A 76 -11.99 -7.69 -19.29
C HIS A 76 -12.82 -8.99 -19.31
N HIS A 77 -13.58 -9.23 -20.38
CA HIS A 77 -14.28 -10.49 -20.54
C HIS A 77 -13.34 -11.69 -20.67
N LEU A 78 -12.22 -11.55 -21.41
CA LEU A 78 -11.20 -12.59 -21.50
C LEU A 78 -10.54 -12.85 -20.14
N GLN A 79 -10.23 -11.80 -19.38
CA GLN A 79 -9.66 -11.91 -18.03
C GLN A 79 -10.57 -12.75 -17.13
N GLN A 80 -11.88 -12.46 -17.11
CA GLN A 80 -12.86 -13.22 -16.32
C GLN A 80 -13.05 -14.68 -16.79
N LEU A 81 -12.80 -14.97 -18.07
CA LEU A 81 -12.88 -16.33 -18.62
C LEU A 81 -11.65 -17.17 -18.30
N HIS A 82 -10.48 -16.54 -18.19
CA HIS A 82 -9.19 -17.21 -18.10
C HIS A 82 -8.58 -17.19 -16.69
N PHE A 83 -8.97 -16.22 -15.86
CA PHE A 83 -8.46 -16.05 -14.50
C PHE A 83 -9.62 -15.99 -13.49
N GLU A 84 -9.34 -16.32 -12.23
CA GLU A 84 -10.33 -16.32 -11.15
C GLU A 84 -10.53 -14.89 -10.57
N THR A 85 -10.74 -13.89 -11.43
CA THR A 85 -10.69 -12.46 -11.05
C THR A 85 -11.60 -12.10 -9.87
N ASP A 86 -12.83 -12.61 -9.87
CA ASP A 86 -13.82 -12.32 -8.84
C ASP A 86 -13.42 -12.96 -7.50
N ALA A 87 -12.94 -14.22 -7.53
CA ALA A 87 -12.48 -14.91 -6.34
C ALA A 87 -11.21 -14.28 -5.77
N THR A 88 -10.31 -13.83 -6.64
CA THR A 88 -9.11 -13.07 -6.24
C THR A 88 -9.51 -11.79 -5.54
N LEU A 89 -10.38 -10.96 -6.13
CA LEU A 89 -10.87 -9.72 -5.53
C LEU A 89 -11.56 -9.96 -4.18
N GLU A 90 -12.39 -11.00 -4.07
CA GLU A 90 -13.02 -11.39 -2.80
C GLU A 90 -11.96 -11.75 -1.74
N SER A 91 -10.91 -12.50 -2.12
CA SER A 91 -9.86 -12.95 -1.19
C SER A 91 -8.99 -11.82 -0.63
N ILE A 92 -8.81 -10.73 -1.40
CA ILE A 92 -7.99 -9.56 -1.02
C ILE A 92 -8.82 -8.35 -0.59
N SER A 93 -10.16 -8.47 -0.55
CA SER A 93 -11.11 -7.38 -0.27
C SER A 93 -10.89 -6.63 1.04
N LYS A 94 -10.16 -7.21 2.00
CA LYS A 94 -9.83 -6.60 3.30
C LYS A 94 -8.46 -5.91 3.32
N ASN A 95 -7.87 -5.70 2.15
CA ASN A 95 -6.64 -4.96 1.96
C ASN A 95 -6.86 -4.01 0.77
N ALA A 96 -7.15 -2.75 1.07
CA ALA A 96 -7.43 -1.74 0.05
C ALA A 96 -6.24 -1.51 -0.89
N ASP A 97 -5.02 -1.51 -0.37
CA ASP A 97 -3.78 -1.35 -1.15
C ASP A 97 -3.59 -2.50 -2.14
N GLN A 98 -3.65 -3.76 -1.68
CA GLN A 98 -3.54 -4.92 -2.55
C GLN A 98 -4.68 -4.99 -3.58
N THR A 99 -5.90 -4.62 -3.17
CA THR A 99 -7.06 -4.54 -4.07
C THR A 99 -6.82 -3.51 -5.18
N ALA A 100 -6.27 -2.33 -4.85
CA ALA A 100 -5.93 -1.31 -5.83
C ALA A 100 -4.82 -1.79 -6.79
N ALA A 101 -3.82 -2.51 -6.28
CA ALA A 101 -2.75 -3.09 -7.08
C ALA A 101 -3.27 -4.13 -8.10
N TYR A 102 -4.14 -5.04 -7.65
CA TYR A 102 -4.73 -6.05 -8.54
C TYR A 102 -5.65 -5.43 -9.60
N ARG A 103 -6.44 -4.41 -9.23
CA ARG A 103 -7.24 -3.64 -10.20
C ARG A 103 -6.36 -2.94 -11.22
N ALA A 104 -5.19 -2.45 -10.83
CA ALA A 104 -4.24 -1.84 -11.76
C ALA A 104 -3.63 -2.83 -12.74
N LEU A 105 -3.37 -4.08 -12.34
CA LEU A 105 -3.01 -5.15 -13.27
C LEU A 105 -4.12 -5.40 -14.31
N MET A 106 -5.36 -5.58 -13.84
CA MET A 106 -6.51 -5.83 -14.70
C MET A 106 -6.74 -4.72 -15.73
N GLU A 107 -6.76 -3.48 -15.25
CA GLU A 107 -6.95 -2.29 -16.08
C GLU A 107 -5.74 -2.06 -17.00
N GLY A 108 -4.54 -2.29 -16.51
CA GLY A 108 -3.30 -2.15 -17.27
C GLY A 108 -3.23 -3.04 -18.51
N ASP A 109 -3.58 -4.31 -18.35
CA ASP A 109 -3.67 -5.28 -19.45
C ASP A 109 -4.70 -4.85 -20.52
N ALA A 110 -5.91 -4.47 -20.09
CA ALA A 110 -6.96 -4.01 -20.99
C ALA A 110 -6.59 -2.68 -21.69
N SER A 111 -5.97 -1.75 -20.97
CA SER A 111 -5.47 -0.48 -21.50
C SER A 111 -4.30 -0.67 -22.48
N LEU A 112 -3.39 -1.62 -22.24
CA LEU A 112 -2.31 -1.94 -23.17
C LEU A 112 -2.86 -2.59 -24.45
N SER A 113 -3.75 -3.57 -24.30
CA SER A 113 -4.39 -4.26 -25.43
C SER A 113 -5.16 -3.28 -26.34
N HIS A 114 -5.88 -2.33 -25.74
CA HIS A 114 -6.49 -1.19 -26.45
C HIS A 114 -5.44 -0.43 -27.29
N LEU A 115 -4.30 -0.04 -26.70
CA LEU A 115 -3.27 0.73 -27.41
C LEU A 115 -2.61 -0.07 -28.54
N LEU A 116 -2.31 -1.35 -28.32
CA LEU A 116 -1.72 -2.21 -29.35
C LEU A 116 -2.69 -2.44 -30.51
N TYR A 117 -3.98 -2.64 -30.21
CA TYR A 117 -5.02 -2.76 -31.23
C TYR A 117 -5.14 -1.49 -32.06
N MET A 118 -5.22 -0.31 -31.41
CA MET A 118 -5.24 0.98 -32.09
C MET A 118 -4.02 1.14 -33.00
N SER A 119 -2.82 0.77 -32.52
CA SER A 119 -1.59 0.91 -33.30
C SER A 119 -1.52 -0.03 -34.52
N GLU A 120 -2.07 -1.24 -34.41
CA GLU A 120 -1.99 -2.26 -35.47
C GLU A 120 -3.10 -2.10 -36.52
N TYR A 121 -4.31 -1.75 -36.09
CA TYR A 121 -5.51 -1.84 -36.94
C TYR A 121 -6.05 -0.49 -37.42
N PHE A 122 -5.74 0.62 -36.76
CA PHE A 122 -6.27 1.93 -37.16
C PHE A 122 -5.30 2.71 -38.04
N GLU A 123 -5.86 3.34 -39.08
CA GLU A 123 -5.16 4.35 -39.86
C GLU A 123 -4.91 5.61 -39.02
N THR A 124 -3.92 6.44 -39.39
CA THR A 124 -3.55 7.65 -38.62
C THR A 124 -4.72 8.61 -38.38
N GLU A 125 -5.67 8.70 -39.33
CA GLU A 125 -6.86 9.55 -39.17
C GLU A 125 -7.84 8.97 -38.13
N GLU A 126 -7.98 7.65 -38.06
CA GLU A 126 -8.82 6.96 -37.08
C GLU A 126 -8.22 7.05 -35.67
N GLN A 127 -6.89 6.91 -35.55
CA GLN A 127 -6.17 7.14 -34.30
C GLN A 127 -6.38 8.57 -33.79
N ALA A 128 -6.26 9.56 -34.67
CA ALA A 128 -6.50 10.96 -34.31
C ALA A 128 -7.96 11.21 -33.92
N ALA A 129 -8.93 10.62 -34.63
CA ALA A 129 -10.35 10.75 -34.31
C ALA A 129 -10.70 10.15 -32.93
N ALA A 130 -10.16 8.96 -32.62
CA ALA A 130 -10.33 8.34 -31.30
C ALA A 130 -9.76 9.21 -30.17
N GLN A 131 -8.55 9.74 -30.36
CA GLN A 131 -7.91 10.64 -29.40
C GLN A 131 -8.70 11.94 -29.22
N ASP A 132 -9.18 12.55 -30.31
CA ASP A 132 -9.98 13.77 -30.25
C ASP A 132 -11.29 13.54 -29.48
N ALA A 133 -11.95 12.38 -29.65
CA ALA A 133 -13.18 12.04 -28.93
C ALA A 133 -12.98 12.02 -27.40
N THR A 134 -11.84 11.49 -26.93
CA THR A 134 -11.46 11.49 -25.50
C THR A 134 -11.09 12.88 -24.95
N GLY A 135 -10.73 13.83 -25.81
CA GLY A 135 -10.33 15.19 -25.42
C GLY A 135 -11.49 16.17 -25.20
N ILE A 136 -12.71 15.83 -25.64
CA ILE A 136 -13.91 16.70 -25.61
C ILE A 136 -14.90 16.23 -24.52
N THR A 137 -14.39 15.80 -23.36
CA THR A 137 -15.21 15.23 -22.30
C THR A 137 -15.33 16.17 -21.11
N ASP A 138 -16.53 16.22 -20.51
CA ASP A 138 -16.73 16.93 -19.24
C ASP A 138 -16.11 16.09 -18.12
N VAL A 139 -15.06 16.63 -17.50
CA VAL A 139 -14.34 16.02 -16.37
C VAL A 139 -14.39 16.92 -15.14
N THR A 140 -15.44 17.73 -15.03
CA THR A 140 -15.57 18.75 -13.98
C THR A 140 -15.63 18.13 -12.60
N ALA A 141 -16.30 16.98 -12.41
CA ALA A 141 -16.36 16.32 -11.11
C ALA A 141 -14.99 15.75 -10.73
N PHE A 142 -14.28 15.14 -11.68
CA PHE A 142 -12.89 14.69 -11.48
C PHE A 142 -11.97 15.85 -11.05
N LEU A 143 -11.97 16.96 -11.78
CA LEU A 143 -11.09 18.11 -11.48
C LEU A 143 -11.45 18.81 -10.17
N ALA A 144 -12.71 18.72 -9.72
CA ALA A 144 -13.18 19.29 -8.47
C ALA A 144 -12.96 18.37 -7.26
N ALA A 145 -12.69 17.09 -7.47
CA ALA A 145 -12.49 16.13 -6.39
C ALA A 145 -11.17 16.38 -5.64
N PRO A 146 -11.08 15.99 -4.35
CA PRO A 146 -9.81 15.96 -3.63
C PRO A 146 -8.73 15.21 -4.41
N TYR A 147 -7.49 15.71 -4.34
CA TYR A 147 -6.39 15.16 -5.13
C TYR A 147 -6.15 13.67 -4.86
N VAL A 148 -6.30 13.22 -3.61
CA VAL A 148 -6.22 11.79 -3.26
C VAL A 148 -7.21 10.95 -4.08
N ILE A 149 -8.46 11.39 -4.18
CA ILE A 149 -9.49 10.68 -4.96
C ILE A 149 -9.14 10.69 -6.45
N GLN A 150 -8.59 11.80 -6.96
CA GLN A 150 -8.13 11.86 -8.35
C GLN A 150 -7.04 10.82 -8.63
N GLN A 151 -6.02 10.71 -7.76
CA GLN A 151 -4.91 9.77 -7.96
C GLN A 151 -5.36 8.32 -7.82
N LEU A 152 -6.13 7.98 -6.79
CA LEU A 152 -6.66 6.63 -6.60
C LEU A 152 -7.56 6.20 -7.77
N THR A 153 -8.32 7.12 -8.36
CA THR A 153 -9.16 6.81 -9.54
C THR A 153 -8.33 6.62 -10.80
N LEU A 154 -7.27 7.42 -11.00
CA LEU A 154 -6.41 7.34 -12.18
C LEU A 154 -5.42 6.17 -12.14
N PHE A 155 -5.07 5.69 -10.95
CA PHE A 155 -4.00 4.73 -10.75
C PHE A 155 -4.09 3.49 -11.64
N PRO A 156 -5.23 2.78 -11.73
CA PRO A 156 -5.34 1.61 -12.60
C PRO A 156 -5.09 1.92 -14.08
N TYR A 157 -5.55 3.07 -14.54
CA TYR A 157 -5.42 3.51 -15.94
C TYR A 157 -4.03 4.02 -16.28
N VAL A 158 -3.29 4.58 -15.32
CA VAL A 158 -2.00 5.22 -15.58
C VAL A 158 -0.86 4.30 -15.19
N GLU A 159 -0.72 4.01 -13.91
CA GLU A 159 0.38 3.18 -13.38
C GLU A 159 0.18 1.72 -13.78
N GLY A 160 -1.06 1.21 -13.73
CA GLY A 160 -1.38 -0.13 -14.21
C GLY A 160 -1.00 -0.34 -15.67
N ARG A 161 -1.28 0.65 -16.54
CA ARG A 161 -0.84 0.60 -17.94
C ARG A 161 0.68 0.63 -18.08
N PHE A 162 1.39 1.46 -17.32
CA PHE A 162 2.86 1.47 -17.35
C PHE A 162 3.44 0.13 -16.91
N PHE A 163 2.90 -0.46 -15.84
CA PHE A 163 3.26 -1.80 -15.38
C PHE A 163 3.06 -2.86 -16.48
N ALA A 164 1.89 -2.89 -17.14
CA ALA A 164 1.63 -3.81 -18.23
C ALA A 164 2.57 -3.59 -19.44
N ILE A 165 2.88 -2.33 -19.79
CA ILE A 165 3.86 -1.98 -20.83
C ILE A 165 5.24 -2.53 -20.47
N GLU A 166 5.71 -2.34 -19.24
CA GLU A 166 7.02 -2.83 -18.79
C GLU A 166 7.13 -4.35 -18.87
N LEU A 167 6.07 -5.09 -18.51
CA LEU A 167 6.01 -6.54 -18.67
C LEU A 167 6.01 -6.94 -20.16
N TYR A 168 5.17 -6.32 -20.98
CA TYR A 168 5.06 -6.62 -22.40
C TYR A 168 6.36 -6.35 -23.17
N LEU A 169 7.06 -5.24 -22.90
CA LEU A 169 8.25 -4.84 -23.65
C LEU A 169 9.44 -5.79 -23.48
N ARG A 170 9.46 -6.63 -22.42
CA ARG A 170 10.53 -7.59 -22.16
C ARG A 170 10.59 -8.69 -23.24
N ASP A 171 9.43 -9.24 -23.58
CA ASP A 171 9.31 -10.37 -24.51
C ASP A 171 8.52 -10.04 -25.79
N GLN A 172 7.91 -8.85 -25.85
CA GLN A 172 6.93 -8.45 -26.88
C GLN A 172 5.76 -9.44 -26.98
N ASP A 173 5.31 -9.94 -25.82
CA ASP A 173 4.29 -10.97 -25.67
C ASP A 173 3.55 -10.77 -24.33
N PHE A 174 2.35 -11.33 -24.23
CA PHE A 174 1.50 -11.22 -23.05
C PHE A 174 1.82 -12.25 -21.96
N ALA A 175 2.71 -13.21 -22.19
CA ALA A 175 3.02 -14.28 -21.24
C ALA A 175 3.41 -13.78 -19.82
N LEU A 176 4.13 -12.66 -19.70
CA LEU A 176 4.48 -12.09 -18.40
C LEU A 176 3.29 -11.39 -17.71
N ILE A 177 2.35 -10.84 -18.49
CA ILE A 177 1.10 -10.29 -17.97
C ILE A 177 0.18 -11.42 -17.50
N ASP A 178 0.05 -12.50 -18.30
CA ASP A 178 -0.67 -13.71 -17.91
C ASP A 178 -0.09 -14.31 -16.61
N GLN A 179 1.24 -14.35 -16.49
CA GLN A 179 1.90 -14.79 -15.27
C GLN A 179 1.58 -13.88 -14.06
N ALA A 180 1.37 -12.58 -14.27
CA ALA A 180 0.99 -11.67 -13.21
C ALA A 180 -0.43 -11.90 -12.67
N PHE A 181 -1.31 -12.56 -13.43
CA PHE A 181 -2.59 -13.04 -12.91
C PHE A 181 -2.47 -14.31 -12.05
N GLU A 182 -1.35 -15.05 -12.16
CA GLU A 182 -1.05 -16.19 -11.28
C GLU A 182 -0.27 -15.74 -10.02
N TYR A 183 0.65 -14.79 -10.19
CA TYR A 183 1.39 -14.14 -9.10
C TYR A 183 0.97 -12.66 -9.01
N ILE A 184 -0.18 -12.43 -8.40
CA ILE A 184 -0.77 -11.09 -8.31
C ILE A 184 0.13 -10.12 -7.53
N PRO A 185 0.18 -8.84 -7.94
CA PRO A 185 0.81 -7.79 -7.16
C PRO A 185 0.28 -7.74 -5.72
N ARG A 186 1.19 -7.52 -4.77
CA ARG A 186 0.94 -7.52 -3.32
C ARG A 186 0.63 -6.15 -2.76
N SER A 187 1.07 -5.10 -3.44
CA SER A 187 0.90 -3.71 -3.01
C SER A 187 0.87 -2.76 -4.20
N THR A 188 0.36 -1.54 -4.00
CA THR A 188 0.45 -0.50 -5.04
C THR A 188 1.89 -0.13 -5.36
N GLU A 189 2.80 -0.30 -4.39
CA GLU A 189 4.24 -0.11 -4.57
C GLU A 189 4.80 -1.00 -5.68
N GLN A 190 4.41 -2.28 -5.75
CA GLN A 190 4.88 -3.18 -6.81
C GLN A 190 4.39 -2.78 -8.21
N ILE A 191 3.27 -2.07 -8.31
CA ILE A 191 2.79 -1.51 -9.59
C ILE A 191 3.59 -0.25 -9.96
N ILE A 192 3.93 0.58 -8.96
CA ILE A 192 4.70 1.81 -9.15
C ILE A 192 6.17 1.50 -9.47
N HIS A 193 6.75 0.51 -8.79
CA HIS A 193 8.15 0.08 -8.89
C HIS A 193 8.22 -1.38 -9.33
N VAL A 194 8.21 -1.60 -10.64
CA VAL A 194 8.16 -2.96 -11.23
C VAL A 194 9.33 -3.86 -10.82
N ASP A 195 10.46 -3.29 -10.41
CA ASP A 195 11.60 -4.03 -9.88
C ASP A 195 11.31 -4.70 -8.54
N LYS A 196 10.44 -4.12 -7.71
CA LYS A 196 9.93 -4.75 -6.47
C LYS A 196 8.99 -5.92 -6.76
N TYR A 197 8.18 -5.80 -7.83
CA TYR A 197 7.39 -6.92 -8.32
C TYR A 197 8.29 -8.07 -8.83
N ASP A 198 9.34 -7.74 -9.58
CA ASP A 198 10.29 -8.72 -10.12
C ASP A 198 11.08 -9.46 -9.03
N SER A 199 11.50 -8.74 -7.99
CA SER A 199 12.19 -9.31 -6.83
C SER A 199 11.25 -10.09 -5.92
N ARG A 200 9.93 -9.99 -6.15
CA ARG A 200 8.87 -10.59 -5.31
C ARG A 200 8.92 -10.09 -3.88
N GLU A 201 9.16 -8.79 -3.72
CA GLU A 201 9.19 -8.15 -2.42
C GLU A 201 7.80 -8.21 -1.79
N GLU A 202 7.63 -8.96 -0.71
CA GLU A 202 6.37 -9.04 0.01
C GLU A 202 6.31 -7.88 1.03
N PRO A 203 5.18 -7.15 1.11
CA PRO A 203 5.01 -6.12 2.13
C PRO A 203 5.17 -6.70 3.54
N VAL A 204 5.82 -5.93 4.42
CA VAL A 204 5.97 -6.26 5.83
C VAL A 204 4.58 -6.37 6.47
N GLU A 205 4.29 -7.51 7.08
CA GLU A 205 3.01 -7.74 7.75
C GLU A 205 2.91 -6.90 9.03
N VAL A 206 2.17 -5.78 8.96
CA VAL A 206 1.88 -4.94 10.11
C VAL A 206 0.54 -5.32 10.72
N VAL A 207 0.58 -5.78 11.98
CA VAL A 207 -0.64 -6.10 12.74
C VAL A 207 -0.73 -5.17 13.94
N LEU A 208 -1.73 -4.28 13.95
CA LEU A 208 -1.98 -3.44 15.14
C LEU A 208 -2.66 -4.28 16.23
N PRO A 209 -2.33 -4.06 17.52
CA PRO A 209 -3.07 -4.65 18.63
C PRO A 209 -4.52 -4.14 18.69
N ASP A 210 -5.32 -4.71 19.61
CA ASP A 210 -6.66 -4.21 19.93
C ASP A 210 -6.55 -2.89 20.72
N ILE A 211 -6.66 -1.77 20.01
CA ILE A 211 -6.54 -0.42 20.57
C ILE A 211 -7.74 -0.11 21.47
N ALA A 212 -8.95 -0.54 21.07
CA ALA A 212 -10.18 -0.29 21.82
C ALA A 212 -10.11 -0.87 23.24
N ALA A 213 -9.56 -2.09 23.38
CA ALA A 213 -9.36 -2.72 24.69
C ALA A 213 -8.46 -1.91 25.64
N THR A 214 -7.57 -1.07 25.12
CA THR A 214 -6.71 -0.19 25.92
C THR A 214 -7.39 1.13 26.28
N LEU A 215 -8.23 1.66 25.38
CA LEU A 215 -8.88 2.96 25.58
C LEU A 215 -10.13 2.90 26.45
N GLY A 216 -10.84 1.77 26.49
CA GLY A 216 -12.02 1.56 27.33
C GLY A 216 -13.20 0.94 26.59
N GLU A 217 -14.23 0.51 27.34
CA GLU A 217 -15.42 -0.15 26.79
C GLU A 217 -16.28 0.78 25.91
N GLU A 218 -16.09 2.10 26.02
CA GLU A 218 -16.78 3.11 25.22
C GLU A 218 -16.20 3.31 23.81
N TRP A 219 -15.01 2.76 23.55
CA TRP A 219 -14.33 2.86 22.26
C TRP A 219 -14.64 1.65 21.39
N MET A 220 -14.96 1.91 20.13
CA MET A 220 -15.18 0.87 19.13
C MET A 220 -14.29 1.13 17.92
N GLU A 221 -13.63 0.08 17.44
CA GLU A 221 -12.97 0.10 16.14
C GLU A 221 -14.04 0.13 15.05
N PHE A 222 -13.94 1.15 14.19
CA PHE A 222 -14.84 1.37 13.07
C PHE A 222 -14.24 0.82 11.78
N ASP A 223 -12.94 1.01 11.59
CA ASP A 223 -12.24 0.61 10.38
C ASP A 223 -10.78 0.24 10.68
N ARG A 224 -10.23 -0.64 9.85
CA ARG A 224 -8.84 -1.10 9.88
C ARG A 224 -8.47 -1.63 8.51
N ASP A 225 -7.43 -1.06 7.92
CA ASP A 225 -6.94 -1.46 6.59
C ASP A 225 -5.48 -1.01 6.41
N THR A 226 -4.94 -1.22 5.22
CA THR A 226 -3.62 -0.80 4.77
C THR A 226 -3.75 0.38 3.81
N MET A 227 -2.98 1.44 4.03
CA MET A 227 -2.97 2.62 3.16
C MET A 227 -2.18 2.37 1.87
N GLY A 228 -0.97 1.79 1.97
CA GLY A 228 -0.08 1.60 0.84
C GLY A 228 0.66 2.86 0.37
N GLU A 229 1.69 2.66 -0.45
CA GLU A 229 2.49 3.77 -1.02
C GLU A 229 1.61 4.77 -1.78
N LEU A 230 0.69 4.28 -2.63
CA LEU A 230 -0.16 5.13 -3.46
C LEU A 230 -0.97 6.13 -2.63
N PHE A 231 -1.63 5.65 -1.55
CA PHE A 231 -2.46 6.51 -0.73
C PHE A 231 -1.61 7.54 0.00
N ILE A 232 -0.51 7.10 0.62
CA ILE A 232 0.41 7.97 1.35
C ILE A 232 0.95 9.04 0.40
N ARG A 233 1.52 8.66 -0.74
CA ARG A 233 2.03 9.58 -1.77
C ARG A 233 0.99 10.62 -2.16
N SER A 234 -0.21 10.17 -2.52
CA SER A 234 -1.31 11.05 -2.96
C SER A 234 -1.75 12.01 -1.86
N TYR A 235 -1.75 11.55 -0.61
CA TYR A 235 -2.10 12.38 0.54
C TYR A 235 -1.07 13.47 0.79
N PHE A 236 0.22 13.15 0.67
CA PHE A 236 1.31 14.13 0.75
C PHE A 236 1.23 15.18 -0.36
N GLU A 237 1.07 14.73 -1.60
CA GLU A 237 0.94 15.58 -2.78
C GLU A 237 -0.28 16.50 -2.70
N SER A 238 -1.36 16.08 -2.03
CA SER A 238 -2.56 16.89 -1.84
C SER A 238 -2.37 18.16 -1.00
N VAL A 239 -1.33 18.18 -0.15
CA VAL A 239 -1.06 19.29 0.79
C VAL A 239 0.22 20.03 0.43
N ILE A 240 1.31 19.29 0.23
CA ILE A 240 2.65 19.86 0.00
C ILE A 240 2.83 20.25 -1.47
N GLY A 241 2.13 19.56 -2.38
CA GLY A 241 2.16 19.80 -3.81
C GLY A 241 3.11 18.87 -4.58
N VAL A 242 2.71 18.56 -5.81
CA VAL A 242 3.27 17.52 -6.69
C VAL A 242 4.70 17.80 -7.18
N GLU A 243 5.16 19.05 -7.13
CA GLU A 243 6.48 19.44 -7.67
C GLU A 243 7.62 19.41 -6.62
N THR A 244 7.32 18.97 -5.39
CA THR A 244 8.34 18.91 -4.34
C THR A 244 8.97 17.53 -4.30
N ALA A 245 10.32 17.46 -4.29
CA ALA A 245 11.02 16.19 -4.05
C ALA A 245 10.55 15.56 -2.72
N THR A 246 10.11 16.38 -1.77
CA THR A 246 9.56 16.00 -0.48
C THR A 246 8.33 15.08 -0.60
N SER A 247 7.37 15.33 -1.49
CA SER A 247 6.14 14.53 -1.54
C SER A 247 6.38 13.13 -2.12
N THR A 248 7.27 12.99 -3.10
CA THR A 248 7.63 11.69 -3.67
C THR A 248 8.49 10.88 -2.69
N LEU A 249 9.46 11.53 -2.03
CA LEU A 249 10.32 10.87 -1.05
C LEU A 249 9.56 10.43 0.21
N ALA A 250 8.53 11.19 0.62
CA ALA A 250 7.77 10.89 1.85
C ALA A 250 7.03 9.54 1.82
N ALA A 251 6.75 8.98 0.65
CA ALA A 251 6.08 7.69 0.52
C ALA A 251 6.99 6.60 -0.08
N ALA A 252 8.12 7.01 -0.66
CA ALA A 252 9.10 6.07 -1.20
C ALA A 252 9.69 5.22 -0.07
N GLY A 253 9.98 3.95 -0.36
CA GLY A 253 10.49 3.02 0.63
C GLY A 253 9.45 2.58 1.66
N TRP A 254 8.15 2.71 1.35
CA TRP A 254 7.09 2.10 2.13
C TRP A 254 7.30 0.58 2.14
N GLY A 255 7.49 -0.02 3.31
CA GLY A 255 7.65 -1.48 3.42
C GLY A 255 6.35 -2.20 3.82
N GLY A 256 5.45 -1.52 4.53
CA GLY A 256 4.17 -2.08 4.98
C GLY A 256 3.49 -1.20 6.02
N ASP A 257 2.15 -1.19 6.05
CA ASP A 257 1.40 -0.45 7.07
C ASP A 257 0.07 -1.08 7.45
N GLN A 258 -0.44 -0.60 8.59
CA GLN A 258 -1.85 -0.73 8.94
C GLN A 258 -2.29 0.51 9.71
N TYR A 259 -3.52 0.94 9.46
CA TYR A 259 -4.21 1.92 10.29
C TYR A 259 -5.40 1.30 11.01
N ALA A 260 -5.84 1.96 12.08
CA ALA A 260 -7.10 1.72 12.74
C ALA A 260 -7.80 3.06 13.00
N LEU A 261 -9.10 3.09 12.78
CA LEU A 261 -9.97 4.21 13.08
C LEU A 261 -10.96 3.79 14.15
N LEU A 262 -10.97 4.51 15.27
CA LEU A 262 -11.86 4.26 16.40
C LEU A 262 -12.75 5.46 16.65
N GLU A 263 -13.93 5.19 17.20
CA GLU A 263 -14.88 6.21 17.63
C GLU A 263 -15.49 5.81 18.98
N ASN A 264 -15.78 6.79 19.83
CA ASN A 264 -16.51 6.58 21.07
C ASN A 264 -17.96 7.07 21.00
N GLU A 265 -18.77 6.73 22.01
CA GLU A 265 -20.19 7.16 22.07
C GLU A 265 -20.40 8.69 22.06
N ALA A 266 -19.35 9.47 22.36
CA ALA A 266 -19.37 10.93 22.31
C ALA A 266 -19.03 11.50 20.92
N GLY A 267 -18.71 10.65 19.95
CA GLY A 267 -18.30 11.04 18.59
C GLY A 267 -16.87 11.53 18.49
N GLN A 268 -16.02 11.26 19.50
CA GLN A 268 -14.58 11.52 19.39
C GLN A 268 -13.92 10.40 18.61
N THR A 269 -13.01 10.76 17.71
CA THR A 269 -12.29 9.79 16.89
C THR A 269 -10.83 9.65 17.33
N VAL A 270 -10.26 8.47 17.05
CA VAL A 270 -8.83 8.20 17.10
C VAL A 270 -8.44 7.56 15.77
N PHE A 271 -7.57 8.22 15.02
CA PHE A 271 -6.86 7.61 13.90
C PHE A 271 -5.48 7.20 14.39
N ALA A 272 -5.09 5.95 14.18
CA ALA A 272 -3.78 5.45 14.54
C ALA A 272 -3.19 4.65 13.38
N SER A 273 -1.97 4.97 12.98
CA SER A 273 -1.25 4.30 11.88
C SER A 273 0.15 3.93 12.35
N LEU A 274 0.58 2.72 11.99
CA LEU A 274 1.96 2.26 12.12
C LEU A 274 2.46 1.89 10.73
N ILE A 275 3.62 2.42 10.36
CA ILE A 275 4.26 2.18 9.07
C ILE A 275 5.67 1.65 9.32
N VAL A 276 6.04 0.60 8.57
CA VAL A 276 7.40 0.08 8.49
C VAL A 276 7.99 0.50 7.15
N TRP A 277 9.23 0.96 7.18
CA TRP A 277 9.97 1.46 6.03
C TRP A 277 11.11 0.53 5.66
N ASP A 278 11.51 0.54 4.39
CA ASP A 278 12.62 -0.27 3.88
C ASP A 278 13.96 0.12 4.53
N THR A 279 14.14 1.41 4.78
CA THR A 279 15.33 1.94 5.44
C THR A 279 14.99 3.00 6.49
N GLU A 280 15.92 3.21 7.43
CA GLU A 280 15.80 4.28 8.44
C GLU A 280 15.79 5.67 7.79
N GLN A 281 16.39 5.79 6.60
CA GLN A 281 16.35 7.03 5.84
C GLN A 281 14.93 7.32 5.34
N ASP A 282 14.23 6.34 4.80
CA ASP A 282 12.86 6.48 4.32
C ASP A 282 11.92 6.85 5.49
N ALA A 283 12.12 6.22 6.66
CA ALA A 283 11.40 6.53 7.88
C ALA A 283 11.61 7.99 8.35
N ASP A 284 12.85 8.48 8.32
CA ASP A 284 13.19 9.88 8.65
C ASP A 284 12.64 10.87 7.61
N GLU A 285 12.65 10.51 6.33
CA GLU A 285 12.06 11.31 5.24
C GLU A 285 10.55 11.45 5.40
N PHE A 286 9.83 10.36 5.70
CA PHE A 286 8.41 10.43 6.07
C PHE A 286 8.21 11.25 7.33
N TYR A 287 8.96 10.99 8.40
CA TYR A 287 8.79 11.65 9.70
C TYR A 287 8.86 13.18 9.59
N ARG A 288 9.84 13.69 8.82
CA ARG A 288 9.98 15.13 8.55
C ARG A 288 8.89 15.67 7.65
N SER A 289 8.55 14.93 6.60
CA SER A 289 7.51 15.37 5.66
C SER A 289 6.15 15.42 6.35
N TYR A 290 5.85 14.44 7.22
CA TYR A 290 4.59 14.38 7.96
C TYR A 290 4.44 15.59 8.87
N GLN A 291 5.54 16.06 9.46
CA GLN A 291 5.52 17.29 10.24
C GLN A 291 5.07 18.48 9.39
N GLU A 292 5.67 18.67 8.21
CA GLU A 292 5.31 19.75 7.28
C GLU A 292 3.85 19.62 6.82
N LEU A 293 3.38 18.41 6.49
CA LEU A 293 2.00 18.14 6.10
C LEU A 293 1.00 18.59 7.18
N VAL A 294 1.23 18.19 8.44
CA VAL A 294 0.32 18.52 9.54
C VAL A 294 0.39 20.01 9.87
N GLU A 295 1.56 20.64 9.83
CA GLU A 295 1.69 22.09 10.02
C GLU A 295 0.93 22.88 8.94
N LEU A 296 1.09 22.51 7.66
CA LEU A 296 0.38 23.15 6.55
C LEU A 296 -1.13 22.99 6.66
N ARG A 297 -1.60 21.81 7.08
CA ARG A 297 -3.04 21.55 7.20
C ARG A 297 -3.67 22.22 8.40
N THR A 298 -2.99 22.21 9.54
CA THR A 298 -3.58 22.64 10.82
C THR A 298 -3.20 24.07 11.22
N GLY A 299 -2.08 24.59 10.72
CA GLY A 299 -1.46 25.83 11.20
C GLY A 299 -0.89 25.71 12.62
N GLY A 300 -0.82 24.49 13.18
CA GLY A 300 -0.17 24.21 14.46
C GLY A 300 1.35 24.16 14.34
N PHE A 301 2.03 23.95 15.48
CA PHE A 301 3.47 23.79 15.56
C PHE A 301 3.80 22.57 16.40
N TRP A 302 4.82 21.82 15.99
CA TRP A 302 5.31 20.67 16.75
C TRP A 302 6.12 21.09 17.97
N GLU A 303 5.91 20.38 19.07
CA GLU A 303 6.69 20.50 20.31
C GLU A 303 7.24 19.11 20.69
N ASP A 304 8.43 19.11 21.30
CA ASP A 304 9.02 17.90 21.87
C ASP A 304 8.04 17.27 22.87
N PHE A 305 7.72 16.00 22.67
CA PHE A 305 6.82 15.25 23.54
C PHE A 305 7.43 13.88 23.84
N GLU A 306 7.82 13.64 25.09
CA GLU A 306 8.62 12.47 25.46
C GLU A 306 7.74 11.20 25.51
N ILE A 307 7.96 10.28 24.55
CA ILE A 307 7.43 8.91 24.57
C ILE A 307 8.59 7.97 24.92
N PHE A 308 8.38 7.05 25.87
CA PHE A 308 9.45 6.13 26.28
C PHE A 308 9.69 5.06 25.21
N GLY A 309 10.97 4.85 24.86
CA GLY A 309 11.39 3.74 24.00
C GLY A 309 11.35 4.04 22.51
N VAL A 310 11.33 5.32 22.11
CA VAL A 310 11.50 5.77 20.72
C VAL A 310 12.65 6.77 20.62
N GLU A 311 13.23 6.86 19.43
CA GLU A 311 14.34 7.79 19.15
C GLU A 311 13.89 9.24 19.08
N SER A 312 12.70 9.48 18.51
CA SER A 312 12.13 10.82 18.38
C SER A 312 10.60 10.77 18.48
N SER A 313 10.04 11.79 19.13
CA SER A 313 8.60 11.94 19.27
C SER A 313 8.21 13.41 19.41
N LEU A 314 7.17 13.81 18.69
CA LEU A 314 6.63 15.16 18.69
C LEU A 314 5.12 15.12 18.89
N ALA A 315 4.59 16.15 19.54
CA ALA A 315 3.16 16.40 19.62
C ALA A 315 2.83 17.77 19.04
N LEU A 316 1.68 17.85 18.37
CA LEU A 316 1.09 19.09 17.89
C LEU A 316 -0.32 19.20 18.42
N ALA A 317 -0.67 20.39 18.90
CA ALA A 317 -2.00 20.70 19.41
C ALA A 317 -2.66 21.78 18.55
N THR A 318 -3.91 21.54 18.18
CA THR A 318 -4.81 22.53 17.56
C THR A 318 -5.92 22.92 18.53
N THR A 319 -6.89 23.70 18.09
CA THR A 319 -8.07 24.04 18.92
C THR A 319 -8.98 22.85 19.22
N SER A 320 -8.90 21.76 18.47
CA SER A 320 -9.87 20.66 18.53
C SER A 320 -9.28 19.27 18.40
N GLN A 321 -8.00 19.15 18.05
CA GLN A 321 -7.31 17.89 17.78
C GLN A 321 -5.84 17.97 18.17
N TYR A 322 -5.29 16.82 18.51
CA TYR A 322 -3.90 16.55 18.81
C TYR A 322 -3.35 15.55 17.81
N ALA A 323 -2.10 15.75 17.40
CA ALA A 323 -1.34 14.80 16.61
C ALA A 323 -0.09 14.39 17.40
N ILE A 324 0.24 13.11 17.39
CA ILE A 324 1.54 12.61 17.84
C ILE A 324 2.16 11.85 16.68
N VAL A 325 3.44 12.10 16.45
CA VAL A 325 4.26 11.33 15.52
C VAL A 325 5.52 10.85 16.22
N THR A 326 5.90 9.60 15.98
CA THR A 326 7.15 9.02 16.50
C THR A 326 7.98 8.41 15.38
N LEU A 327 9.29 8.35 15.62
CA LEU A 327 10.29 7.67 14.79
C LEU A 327 11.16 6.79 15.69
N ASP A 328 11.32 5.53 15.31
CA ASP A 328 12.18 4.54 15.96
C ASP A 328 12.72 3.56 14.91
N GLY A 329 13.95 3.78 14.45
CA GLY A 329 14.56 2.99 13.37
C GLY A 329 13.71 3.00 12.09
N LEU A 330 13.23 1.82 11.69
CA LEU A 330 12.39 1.63 10.49
C LEU A 330 10.91 1.96 10.69
N VAL A 331 10.50 2.46 11.85
CA VAL A 331 9.07 2.56 12.20
C VAL A 331 8.66 3.97 12.48
N THR A 332 7.52 4.35 11.90
CA THR A 332 6.80 5.56 12.28
C THR A 332 5.41 5.23 12.79
N VAL A 333 5.00 5.93 13.85
CA VAL A 333 3.63 5.84 14.40
C VAL A 333 3.02 7.22 14.36
N ASN A 334 1.80 7.31 13.81
CA ASN A 334 1.04 8.54 13.67
C ASN A 334 -0.31 8.37 14.37
N VAL A 335 -0.62 9.23 15.33
CA VAL A 335 -1.90 9.21 16.05
C VAL A 335 -2.56 10.57 16.02
N LEU A 336 -3.82 10.63 15.59
CA LEU A 336 -4.68 11.80 15.67
C LEU A 336 -5.81 11.53 16.66
N SER A 337 -6.05 12.45 17.60
CA SER A 337 -7.15 12.33 18.57
C SER A 337 -7.68 13.70 18.99
N HIS A 338 -8.89 13.74 19.53
CA HIS A 338 -9.45 14.92 20.19
C HIS A 338 -8.89 15.16 21.60
N ASP A 339 -8.13 14.21 22.14
CA ASP A 339 -7.57 14.26 23.49
C ASP A 339 -6.10 13.83 23.47
N LEU A 340 -5.22 14.63 24.10
CA LEU A 340 -3.78 14.38 24.12
C LEU A 340 -3.42 13.11 24.90
N ASP A 341 -4.10 12.83 26.01
CA ASP A 341 -3.81 11.67 26.85
C ASP A 341 -4.20 10.38 26.10
N ILE A 342 -5.27 10.43 25.30
CA ILE A 342 -5.70 9.33 24.43
C ILE A 342 -4.70 9.13 23.28
N ALA A 343 -4.24 10.22 22.64
CA ALA A 343 -3.21 10.13 21.61
C ALA A 343 -1.92 9.50 22.16
N ALA A 344 -1.46 9.95 23.34
CA ALA A 344 -0.25 9.44 23.98
C ALA A 344 -0.39 7.98 24.38
N THR A 345 -1.50 7.60 25.03
CA THR A 345 -1.78 6.22 25.44
C THR A 345 -1.82 5.27 24.24
N THR A 346 -2.46 5.69 23.15
CA THR A 346 -2.53 4.91 21.91
C THR A 346 -1.14 4.72 21.32
N THR A 347 -0.34 5.79 21.26
CA THR A 347 1.03 5.77 20.73
C THR A 347 1.92 4.82 21.53
N GLU A 348 1.96 4.96 22.85
CA GLU A 348 2.74 4.07 23.73
C GLU A 348 2.32 2.60 23.61
N PHE A 349 1.02 2.35 23.46
CA PHE A 349 0.49 1.00 23.31
C PHE A 349 0.93 0.37 21.98
N LEU A 350 0.86 1.13 20.88
CA LEU A 350 1.32 0.67 19.56
C LEU A 350 2.81 0.37 19.56
N ILE A 351 3.64 1.30 20.03
CA ILE A 351 5.10 1.10 20.12
C ILE A 351 5.40 -0.12 20.98
N GLY A 352 4.85 -0.19 22.19
CA GLY A 352 5.09 -1.32 23.08
C GLY A 352 4.62 -2.66 22.49
N ALA A 353 3.50 -2.69 21.77
CA ALA A 353 3.03 -3.90 21.09
C ALA A 353 3.93 -4.29 19.91
N PHE A 354 4.37 -3.31 19.13
CA PHE A 354 5.21 -3.52 17.97
C PHE A 354 6.63 -3.93 18.35
N SER A 355 7.29 -3.27 19.32
CA SER A 355 8.61 -3.69 19.82
C SER A 355 8.61 -5.10 20.42
N ARG A 356 7.45 -5.61 20.87
CA ARG A 356 7.28 -7.01 21.33
C ARG A 356 7.08 -8.00 20.20
N ARG A 357 6.70 -7.52 19.01
CA ARG A 357 6.44 -8.31 17.79
C ARG A 357 7.57 -8.19 16.78
N MET A 358 8.37 -7.13 16.84
CA MET A 358 9.51 -6.98 15.95
C MET A 358 10.44 -8.18 16.10
N PRO A 359 10.89 -8.73 14.96
CA PRO A 359 11.82 -9.82 14.96
C PRO A 359 13.04 -9.46 15.81
N LEU A 360 13.38 -10.33 16.76
CA LEU A 360 14.24 -9.94 17.87
C LEU A 360 15.66 -9.59 17.37
N ALA A 361 16.19 -8.43 17.78
CA ALA A 361 17.62 -8.15 17.72
C ALA A 361 18.45 -9.14 18.57
N GLU A 362 17.81 -9.95 19.41
CA GLU A 362 18.43 -11.11 20.07
C GLU A 362 17.54 -12.36 20.02
N PHE A 363 18.02 -13.45 19.40
CA PHE A 363 17.24 -14.69 19.25
C PHE A 363 18.01 -15.95 19.67
N GLY A 364 17.30 -17.01 20.08
CA GLY A 364 17.88 -18.25 20.59
C GLY A 364 18.06 -19.37 19.55
N SER A 365 18.41 -20.58 20.00
CA SER A 365 18.37 -21.77 19.14
C SER A 365 16.95 -22.07 18.64
N GLY A 366 16.82 -22.53 17.40
CA GLY A 366 15.54 -22.75 16.72
C GLY A 366 15.67 -22.56 15.21
N VAL A 367 14.55 -22.71 14.51
CA VAL A 367 14.39 -22.29 13.12
C VAL A 367 13.55 -21.01 13.16
N HIS A 368 14.05 -19.95 12.53
CA HIS A 368 13.46 -18.62 12.52
C HIS A 368 13.24 -18.18 11.08
N GLN A 369 12.09 -17.60 10.79
CA GLN A 369 11.80 -16.96 9.50
C GLN A 369 12.42 -15.57 9.47
N VAL A 370 13.15 -15.27 8.40
CA VAL A 370 13.74 -13.94 8.22
C VAL A 370 12.63 -12.98 7.76
N ASN A 371 12.68 -11.73 8.23
CA ASN A 371 11.63 -10.70 8.09
C ASN A 371 10.34 -10.97 8.88
N ILE A 372 10.24 -12.11 9.58
CA ILE A 372 9.10 -12.46 10.45
C ILE A 372 9.58 -12.64 11.90
N ASP A 373 10.46 -13.61 12.14
CA ASP A 373 10.96 -13.97 13.48
C ASP A 373 12.28 -13.28 13.83
N ILE A 374 13.14 -13.04 12.83
CA ILE A 374 14.41 -12.32 12.94
C ILE A 374 14.64 -11.34 11.76
N GLN A 375 15.37 -10.25 11.99
CA GLN A 375 15.66 -9.26 10.96
C GLN A 375 16.90 -9.66 10.15
N PRO A 376 17.01 -9.24 8.88
CA PRO A 376 18.28 -9.23 8.17
C PRO A 376 19.30 -8.39 8.92
N GLY A 377 20.57 -8.80 8.91
CA GLY A 377 21.60 -8.08 9.64
C GLY A 377 22.77 -8.96 10.03
N THR A 378 23.77 -8.35 10.66
CA THR A 378 24.94 -9.07 11.15
C THR A 378 24.72 -9.44 12.61
N TYR A 379 24.87 -10.72 12.93
CA TYR A 379 24.63 -11.26 14.26
C TYR A 379 25.87 -11.92 14.81
N ARG A 380 26.05 -11.81 16.14
CA ARG A 380 27.09 -12.47 16.91
C ARG A 380 26.46 -13.40 17.94
N ASN A 381 26.90 -14.66 17.99
CA ASN A 381 26.39 -15.60 18.98
C ASN A 381 27.07 -15.47 20.36
N SER A 382 26.44 -15.98 21.40
CA SER A 382 26.89 -15.88 22.80
C SER A 382 27.57 -17.14 23.35
N ASP A 383 27.36 -18.31 22.73
CA ASP A 383 28.03 -19.57 23.08
C ASP A 383 28.29 -20.45 21.84
N SER A 384 29.27 -21.34 21.89
CA SER A 384 29.54 -22.32 20.82
C SER A 384 29.91 -23.71 21.36
N SER A 385 29.55 -24.02 22.62
CA SER A 385 29.97 -25.23 23.32
C SER A 385 28.83 -26.28 23.44
N PRO A 386 29.00 -27.57 23.03
CA PRO A 386 29.89 -28.14 22.03
C PRO A 386 29.15 -28.41 20.70
N GLY A 387 29.65 -27.85 19.60
CA GLY A 387 29.09 -28.02 18.24
C GLY A 387 27.91 -27.10 17.95
N CYS A 388 28.13 -25.78 18.02
CA CYS A 388 27.16 -24.83 17.50
C CYS A 388 27.00 -25.06 15.99
N TYR A 389 25.77 -25.34 15.59
CA TYR A 389 25.38 -25.42 14.19
C TYR A 389 24.52 -24.22 13.85
N TRP A 390 24.79 -23.59 12.71
CA TRP A 390 23.89 -22.61 12.12
C TRP A 390 23.76 -22.81 10.62
N ALA A 391 22.62 -22.40 10.06
CA ALA A 391 22.37 -22.39 8.62
C ALA A 391 21.49 -21.19 8.22
N ARG A 392 21.86 -20.51 7.14
CA ARG A 392 21.00 -19.60 6.37
C ARG A 392 20.25 -20.42 5.32
N LEU A 393 18.96 -20.18 5.20
CA LEU A 393 18.05 -21.03 4.44
C LEU A 393 17.34 -20.25 3.33
N SER A 394 17.17 -20.88 2.17
CA SER A 394 16.34 -20.41 1.05
C SER A 394 14.94 -21.05 1.04
N GLY A 395 14.64 -21.93 2.00
CA GLY A 395 13.37 -22.63 2.13
C GLY A 395 13.30 -23.48 3.41
N PHE A 396 12.17 -24.14 3.65
CA PHE A 396 11.91 -24.99 4.84
C PHE A 396 11.49 -26.42 4.50
N ASP A 397 11.75 -26.89 3.27
CA ASP A 397 11.32 -28.22 2.83
C ASP A 397 12.18 -29.35 3.43
N GLY A 398 13.34 -29.00 3.99
CA GLY A 398 14.29 -29.92 4.63
C GLY A 398 15.22 -30.63 3.65
N GLU A 399 15.26 -30.21 2.39
CA GLU A 399 16.21 -30.65 1.39
C GLU A 399 17.55 -29.92 1.52
N VAL A 400 18.63 -30.54 1.04
CA VAL A 400 19.97 -29.92 1.04
C VAL A 400 20.02 -28.69 0.14
N GLY A 401 19.10 -28.58 -0.83
CA GLY A 401 18.98 -27.44 -1.73
C GLY A 401 18.52 -26.15 -1.04
N ASP A 402 17.93 -26.27 0.15
CA ASP A 402 17.41 -25.13 0.92
C ASP A 402 18.48 -24.45 1.79
N ILE A 403 19.72 -24.96 1.82
CA ILE A 403 20.80 -24.37 2.63
C ILE A 403 21.64 -23.42 1.76
N ILE A 404 21.57 -22.13 2.08
CA ILE A 404 22.37 -21.07 1.44
C ILE A 404 23.82 -21.14 1.95
N ALA A 405 23.98 -21.22 3.27
CA ALA A 405 25.28 -21.35 3.93
C ALA A 405 25.09 -21.98 5.31
N ASP A 406 25.98 -22.87 5.72
CA ASP A 406 25.96 -23.48 7.04
C ASP A 406 27.37 -23.69 7.61
N GLU A 407 27.46 -23.82 8.93
CA GLU A 407 28.72 -24.14 9.60
C GLU A 407 28.47 -24.88 10.92
N ASN A 408 29.39 -25.78 11.26
CA ASN A 408 29.55 -26.30 12.63
C ASN A 408 30.81 -25.71 13.24
N THR A 409 30.67 -24.94 14.32
CA THR A 409 31.77 -24.23 14.96
C THR A 409 31.75 -24.39 16.48
N ASP A 410 32.95 -24.38 17.07
CA ASP A 410 33.16 -24.28 18.53
C ASP A 410 33.61 -22.85 18.92
N GLU A 411 33.65 -21.92 17.96
CA GLU A 411 34.05 -20.53 18.17
C GLU A 411 32.86 -19.58 18.05
N ILE A 412 32.86 -18.52 18.87
CA ILE A 412 31.92 -17.41 18.70
C ILE A 412 32.15 -16.80 17.32
N THR A 413 31.09 -16.82 16.52
CA THR A 413 31.08 -16.39 15.14
C THR A 413 30.21 -15.15 14.94
N MET A 414 30.45 -14.47 13.83
CA MET A 414 29.61 -13.40 13.33
C MET A 414 29.23 -13.73 11.90
N LEU A 415 27.96 -13.57 11.57
CA LEU A 415 27.46 -13.81 10.21
C LEU A 415 26.39 -12.79 9.86
N THR A 416 26.25 -12.54 8.56
CA THR A 416 25.21 -11.68 8.01
C THR A 416 24.09 -12.54 7.45
N ILE A 417 22.88 -12.34 7.95
CA ILE A 417 21.62 -12.85 7.39
C ILE A 417 21.15 -11.82 6.37
N SER A 418 20.89 -12.26 5.14
CA SER A 418 20.41 -11.36 4.07
C SER A 418 18.90 -11.20 4.13
N ASP A 419 18.43 -10.07 3.62
CA ASP A 419 17.02 -9.81 3.26
C ASP A 419 16.36 -10.93 2.44
N SER A 420 17.11 -11.53 1.52
CA SER A 420 16.70 -12.60 0.61
C SER A 420 16.77 -14.00 1.22
N ASP A 421 17.25 -14.13 2.46
CA ASP A 421 17.14 -15.40 3.16
C ASP A 421 15.68 -15.64 3.55
N VAL A 422 15.21 -16.88 3.43
CA VAL A 422 13.86 -17.27 3.87
C VAL A 422 13.87 -17.65 5.35
N GLY A 423 14.99 -18.20 5.84
CA GLY A 423 15.10 -18.63 7.23
C GLY A 423 16.52 -18.71 7.77
N PHE A 424 16.61 -18.86 9.09
CA PHE A 424 17.84 -19.14 9.81
C PHE A 424 17.62 -20.24 10.84
N GLU A 425 18.44 -21.29 10.80
CA GLU A 425 18.46 -22.33 11.82
C GLU A 425 19.70 -22.17 12.71
N SER A 426 19.53 -22.35 14.01
CA SER A 426 20.64 -22.40 14.97
C SER A 426 20.40 -23.43 16.06
N LYS A 427 21.46 -24.14 16.43
CA LYS A 427 21.43 -25.15 17.49
C LYS A 427 22.73 -25.16 18.27
N GLY A 428 22.65 -24.99 19.58
CA GLY A 428 23.82 -25.06 20.46
C GLY A 428 24.72 -23.81 20.37
N CYS A 429 24.20 -22.71 19.83
CA CYS A 429 24.93 -21.45 19.65
C CYS A 429 24.65 -20.40 20.74
N GLY A 430 23.92 -20.75 21.80
CA GLY A 430 23.41 -19.75 22.73
C GLY A 430 22.38 -18.82 22.07
N SER A 431 22.45 -17.53 22.40
CA SER A 431 21.70 -16.46 21.74
C SER A 431 22.53 -15.76 20.67
N TRP A 432 21.88 -15.27 19.62
CA TRP A 432 22.43 -14.45 18.55
C TRP A 432 21.95 -13.02 18.76
N THR A 433 22.87 -12.07 18.89
CA THR A 433 22.55 -10.65 19.05
C THR A 433 23.03 -9.88 17.83
N MET A 434 22.17 -9.03 17.27
CA MET A 434 22.53 -8.15 16.16
C MET A 434 23.66 -7.22 16.62
N VAL A 435 24.65 -7.02 15.76
CA VAL A 435 25.77 -6.11 16.00
C VAL A 435 25.72 -5.00 14.95
N ASP A 436 25.66 -3.76 15.43
CA ASP A 436 25.75 -2.58 14.57
C ASP A 436 27.14 -2.55 13.91
N ASN A 437 27.19 -2.26 12.61
CA ASN A 437 28.42 -2.19 11.83
C ASN A 437 29.32 -1.00 12.23
#